data_AF-A0A2V5N347-F1
#
_entry.id   AF-A0A2V5N347-F1
#
_cell.length_a   1.000
_cell.length_b   1.000
_cell.length_c   1.000
_cell.angle_alpha   90.00
_cell.angle_beta   90.00
_cell.angle_gamma   90.00
#
_symmetry.space_group_name_H-M   'P 1'
#
loop_
_entity.id
_entity.type
_entity.pdbx_description
1 polymer ?
#
loop_
_entity_poly.entity_id
_entity_poly.type
_entity_poly.pdbx_seq_one_letter_code
_entity_poly.pdbx_strand_id
1 'polypeptide(L)'
;MKPFVSVLILIRLISAAAEPKDAAPGFHEKAAERFAKLALACVEKEYPNKISHVLNSDEDVAPPRRLTPAFYGCYDWHSSVHGHWLLVRLLRTFPDAPFAAAARDAIGSSLTAENLKQEAAYIRGKGRASFERPYGLAWLLQLCAELRGWDDAQAREMLANLKPLEDAAVDRLSAGFVRDN
;
A
#
# COMPACT_ATOMS: atom_id res chain seq x y z
N MET A 1 1.16 -41.56 -76.75
CA MET A 1 -0.03 -40.75 -76.41
C MET A 1 -0.48 -41.17 -75.01
N LYS A 2 -0.63 -40.19 -74.10
CA LYS A 2 -0.89 -40.22 -72.65
C LYS A 2 0.35 -40.05 -71.74
N PRO A 3 0.29 -39.14 -70.73
CA PRO A 3 1.46 -38.46 -70.20
C PRO A 3 1.89 -38.97 -68.82
N PHE A 4 3.20 -38.87 -68.56
CA PHE A 4 3.77 -38.97 -67.21
C PHE A 4 3.22 -37.81 -66.36
N VAL A 5 2.50 -38.13 -65.30
CA VAL A 5 2.06 -37.16 -64.29
C VAL A 5 3.21 -36.99 -63.29
N SER A 6 4.05 -35.97 -63.49
CA SER A 6 4.95 -35.50 -62.45
C SER A 6 4.16 -34.65 -61.47
N VAL A 7 3.83 -35.23 -60.32
CA VAL A 7 3.29 -34.49 -59.17
C VAL A 7 4.43 -33.70 -58.53
N LEU A 8 4.49 -32.40 -58.81
CA LEU A 8 5.31 -31.46 -58.04
C LEU A 8 4.68 -31.27 -56.66
N ILE A 9 5.21 -31.94 -55.65
CA ILE A 9 4.90 -31.65 -54.24
C ILE A 9 5.60 -30.34 -53.89
N LEU A 10 4.84 -29.24 -53.96
CA LEU A 10 5.29 -27.94 -53.46
C LEU A 10 5.24 -27.97 -51.93
N ILE A 11 6.37 -28.28 -51.29
CA ILE A 11 6.51 -28.14 -49.84
C ILE A 11 6.39 -26.64 -49.52
N ARG A 12 5.24 -26.23 -48.99
CA ARG A 12 5.13 -24.93 -48.32
C ARG A 12 5.93 -25.00 -47.03
N LEU A 13 7.06 -24.30 -47.00
CA LEU A 13 7.70 -23.89 -45.75
C LEU A 13 6.74 -22.93 -45.04
N ILE A 14 5.90 -23.50 -44.17
CA ILE A 14 5.20 -22.71 -43.15
C ILE A 14 6.28 -22.28 -42.17
N SER A 15 6.79 -21.06 -42.33
CA SER A 15 7.52 -20.41 -41.24
C SER A 15 6.50 -20.13 -40.15
N ALA A 16 6.44 -21.01 -39.16
CA ALA A 16 5.80 -20.69 -37.89
C ALA A 16 6.63 -19.56 -37.28
N ALA A 17 6.18 -18.32 -37.45
CA ALA A 17 6.60 -17.27 -36.54
C ALA A 17 6.23 -17.76 -35.15
N ALA A 18 7.23 -18.01 -34.31
CA ALA A 18 7.00 -18.30 -32.92
C ALA A 18 6.25 -17.10 -32.34
N GLU A 19 4.96 -17.28 -32.03
CA GLU A 19 4.30 -16.34 -31.13
C GLU A 19 5.13 -16.30 -29.84
N PRO A 20 5.39 -15.11 -29.28
CA PRO A 20 6.14 -15.02 -28.04
C PRO A 20 5.35 -15.73 -26.95
N LYS A 21 5.81 -16.93 -26.65
CA LYS A 21 5.50 -17.69 -25.45
C LYS A 21 6.09 -16.88 -24.29
N ASP A 22 5.25 -16.47 -23.36
CA ASP A 22 5.61 -15.94 -22.04
C ASP A 22 6.00 -14.44 -21.94
N ALA A 23 5.02 -13.55 -22.12
CA ALA A 23 4.97 -12.32 -21.33
C ALA A 23 3.67 -12.33 -20.53
N ALA A 24 3.77 -12.56 -19.21
CA ALA A 24 2.66 -12.29 -18.32
C ALA A 24 2.15 -10.86 -18.58
N PRO A 25 0.82 -10.62 -18.65
CA PRO A 25 0.32 -9.28 -18.92
C PRO A 25 0.92 -8.31 -17.90
N GLY A 26 1.65 -7.32 -18.40
CA GLY A 26 2.31 -6.34 -17.55
C GLY A 26 1.29 -5.59 -16.70
N PHE A 27 1.72 -5.07 -15.56
CA PHE A 27 0.89 -4.14 -14.82
C PHE A 27 0.84 -2.81 -15.60
N HIS A 28 -0.30 -2.51 -16.21
CA HIS A 28 -0.48 -1.35 -17.10
C HIS A 28 -1.37 -0.26 -16.46
N GLU A 29 -1.28 0.97 -16.97
CA GLU A 29 -1.90 2.18 -16.39
C GLU A 29 -3.40 2.04 -16.08
N LYS A 30 -4.18 1.38 -16.96
CA LYS A 30 -5.61 1.13 -16.70
C LYS A 30 -5.85 0.27 -15.46
N ALA A 31 -4.98 -0.70 -15.20
CA ALA A 31 -5.05 -1.50 -13.98
C ALA A 31 -4.65 -0.66 -12.77
N ALA A 32 -3.59 0.15 -12.88
CA ALA A 32 -3.16 1.10 -11.85
C ALA A 32 -4.29 2.07 -11.47
N GLU A 33 -5.00 2.63 -12.44
CA GLU A 33 -6.12 3.55 -12.22
C GLU A 33 -7.26 2.87 -11.45
N ARG A 34 -7.59 1.61 -11.77
CA ARG A 34 -8.61 0.85 -11.02
C ARG A 34 -8.21 0.65 -9.56
N PHE A 35 -6.94 0.33 -9.29
CA PHE A 35 -6.44 0.16 -7.93
C PHE A 35 -6.37 1.50 -7.17
N ALA A 36 -5.91 2.56 -7.82
CA ALA A 36 -5.91 3.91 -7.24
C ALA A 36 -7.32 4.34 -6.83
N LYS A 37 -8.33 4.12 -7.68
CA LYS A 37 -9.73 4.43 -7.37
C LYS A 37 -10.24 3.67 -6.14
N LEU A 38 -9.87 2.40 -5.99
CA LEU A 38 -10.25 1.62 -4.80
C LEU A 38 -9.62 2.17 -3.52
N ALA A 39 -8.33 2.50 -3.56
CA ALA A 39 -7.64 3.09 -2.42
C ALA A 39 -8.19 4.48 -2.06
N LEU A 40 -8.32 5.37 -3.05
CA LEU A 40 -8.89 6.72 -2.88
C LEU A 40 -10.31 6.69 -2.33
N ALA A 41 -11.13 5.72 -2.73
CA ALA A 41 -12.49 5.57 -2.21
C ALA A 41 -12.55 5.15 -0.73
N CYS A 42 -11.44 4.70 -0.14
CA CYS A 42 -11.41 4.23 1.24
C CYS A 42 -10.52 5.02 2.19
N VAL A 43 -9.36 5.54 1.77
CA VAL A 43 -8.33 6.09 2.70
C VAL A 43 -8.83 7.23 3.60
N GLU A 44 -9.84 8.00 3.18
CA GLU A 44 -10.48 9.05 3.97
C GLU A 44 -11.92 8.71 4.42
N LYS A 45 -12.41 7.50 4.10
CA LYS A 45 -13.77 7.04 4.43
C LYS A 45 -13.81 6.42 5.82
N GLU A 46 -14.38 7.15 6.77
CA GLU A 46 -14.38 6.76 8.19
C GLU A 46 -15.31 5.59 8.57
N TYR A 47 -16.42 5.37 7.86
CA TYR A 47 -17.39 4.32 8.26
C TYR A 47 -17.89 3.48 7.07
N PRO A 48 -18.20 2.18 7.28
CA PRO A 48 -18.00 1.41 8.52
C PRO A 48 -16.50 1.17 8.81
N ASN A 49 -16.13 1.16 10.09
CA ASN A 49 -14.76 0.93 10.54
C ASN A 49 -14.73 0.01 11.76
N LYS A 50 -13.76 -0.90 11.77
CA LYS A 50 -13.52 -1.90 12.80
C LYS A 50 -12.31 -1.47 13.63
N ILE A 51 -12.60 -1.08 14.87
CA ILE A 51 -11.57 -0.77 15.85
C ILE A 51 -11.28 -2.02 16.69
N SER A 52 -10.00 -2.40 16.78
CA SER A 52 -9.55 -3.49 17.63
C SER A 52 -8.42 -3.01 18.55
N HIS A 53 -8.78 -2.66 19.79
CA HIS A 53 -7.86 -2.28 20.85
C HIS A 53 -8.38 -2.74 22.22
N VAL A 54 -7.54 -2.64 23.25
CA VAL A 54 -7.96 -2.82 24.64
C VAL A 54 -8.53 -1.50 25.16
N LEU A 55 -9.70 -1.55 25.80
CA LEU A 55 -10.28 -0.41 26.54
C LEU A 55 -9.86 -0.51 28.01
N ASN A 56 -9.19 0.51 28.52
CA ASN A 56 -8.82 0.60 29.95
C ASN A 56 -9.89 1.37 30.75
N SER A 57 -10.60 2.29 30.09
CA SER A 57 -11.64 3.16 30.66
C SER A 57 -12.49 3.74 29.53
N ASP A 58 -13.55 4.48 29.87
CA ASP A 58 -14.40 5.17 28.90
C ASP A 58 -13.64 6.20 28.05
N GLU A 59 -12.48 6.70 28.51
CA GLU A 59 -11.64 7.62 27.73
C GLU A 59 -11.01 6.97 26.49
N ASP A 60 -10.95 5.63 26.42
CA ASP A 60 -10.44 4.90 25.24
C ASP A 60 -11.49 4.79 24.11
N VAL A 61 -12.75 5.14 24.36
CA VAL A 61 -13.83 5.08 23.38
C VAL A 61 -13.93 6.39 22.60
N ALA A 62 -13.51 6.39 21.34
CA ALA A 62 -13.62 7.54 20.45
C ALA A 62 -13.79 7.12 18.98
N PRO A 63 -14.29 8.01 18.10
CA PRO A 63 -14.38 7.72 16.66
C PRO A 63 -12.98 7.54 16.02
N PRO A 64 -12.83 6.78 14.91
CA PRO A 64 -11.54 6.48 14.29
C PRO A 64 -10.66 7.72 14.05
N ARG A 65 -11.23 8.81 13.52
CA ARG A 65 -10.50 10.07 13.26
C ARG A 65 -9.89 10.74 14.51
N ARG A 66 -10.38 10.37 15.70
CA ARG A 66 -9.86 10.84 17.00
C ARG A 66 -8.85 9.87 17.61
N LEU A 67 -8.87 8.60 17.21
CA LEU A 67 -7.95 7.58 17.70
C LEU A 67 -6.67 7.55 16.86
N THR A 68 -6.83 7.42 15.54
CA THR A 68 -5.76 7.17 14.56
C THR A 68 -5.97 8.06 13.33
N PRO A 69 -5.65 9.37 13.40
CA PRO A 69 -6.04 10.37 12.41
C PRO A 69 -5.31 10.29 11.07
N ALA A 70 -4.17 9.59 10.96
CA ALA A 70 -3.52 9.37 9.66
C ALA A 70 -4.15 8.17 8.94
N PHE A 71 -4.64 7.18 9.70
CA PHE A 71 -5.10 5.90 9.17
C PHE A 71 -6.53 5.56 9.63
N TYR A 72 -7.41 6.57 9.73
CA TYR A 72 -8.78 6.40 10.22
C TYR A 72 -9.74 5.84 9.17
N GLY A 73 -9.39 5.97 7.88
CA GLY A 73 -10.23 5.50 6.79
C GLY A 73 -10.21 3.98 6.60
N CYS A 74 -10.81 3.55 5.49
CA CYS A 74 -11.01 2.15 5.11
C CYS A 74 -11.73 1.35 6.21
N TYR A 75 -11.72 0.01 6.08
CA TYR A 75 -12.44 -0.85 7.01
C TYR A 75 -11.77 -0.95 8.38
N ASP A 76 -10.43 -0.86 8.45
CA ASP A 76 -9.65 -0.83 9.68
C ASP A 76 -8.30 -0.14 9.44
N TRP A 77 -7.55 0.06 10.52
CA TRP A 77 -6.28 0.79 10.52
C TRP A 77 -5.28 0.22 9.52
N HIS A 78 -5.01 -1.09 9.53
CA HIS A 78 -4.04 -1.66 8.60
C HIS A 78 -4.51 -1.64 7.15
N SER A 79 -5.81 -1.74 6.89
CA SER A 79 -6.34 -1.58 5.54
C SER A 79 -6.09 -0.17 5.02
N SER A 80 -6.20 0.84 5.90
CA SER A 80 -5.85 2.22 5.56
C SER A 80 -4.35 2.37 5.29
N VAL A 81 -3.49 1.83 6.15
CA VAL A 81 -2.03 1.86 5.92
C VAL A 81 -1.65 1.18 4.59
N HIS A 82 -2.26 0.03 4.28
CA HIS A 82 -2.05 -0.66 3.01
C HIS A 82 -2.54 0.17 1.81
N GLY A 83 -3.70 0.85 1.93
CA GLY A 83 -4.20 1.78 0.92
C GLY A 83 -3.24 2.93 0.66
N HIS A 84 -2.66 3.53 1.70
CA HIS A 84 -1.64 4.57 1.58
C HIS A 84 -0.37 4.04 0.91
N TRP A 85 0.12 2.87 1.31
CA TRP A 85 1.27 2.23 0.64
C TRP A 85 0.99 1.99 -0.85
N LEU A 86 -0.21 1.51 -1.19
CA LEU A 86 -0.60 1.29 -2.58
C LEU A 86 -0.58 2.60 -3.37
N LEU A 87 -1.13 3.69 -2.83
CA LEU A 87 -1.09 5.01 -3.49
C LEU A 87 0.34 5.49 -3.72
N VAL A 88 1.22 5.38 -2.71
CA VAL A 88 2.65 5.73 -2.85
C VAL A 88 3.32 4.85 -3.92
N ARG A 89 3.06 3.54 -3.93
CA ARG A 89 3.61 2.62 -4.94
C ARG A 89 3.16 3.01 -6.35
N LEU A 90 1.90 3.36 -6.52
CA LEU A 90 1.32 3.77 -7.80
C LEU A 90 1.87 5.12 -8.25
N LEU A 91 2.02 6.09 -7.36
CA LEU A 91 2.66 7.38 -7.66
C LEU A 91 4.10 7.22 -8.13
N ARG A 92 4.85 6.32 -7.51
CA ARG A 92 6.24 6.03 -7.92
C ARG A 92 6.33 5.33 -9.28
N THR A 93 5.33 4.51 -9.62
CA THR A 93 5.35 3.68 -10.84
C THR A 93 4.67 4.37 -12.03
N PHE A 94 3.67 5.21 -11.78
CA PHE A 94 2.88 5.94 -12.78
C PHE A 94 2.72 7.41 -12.36
N PRO A 95 3.81 8.18 -12.32
CA PRO A 95 3.82 9.55 -11.77
C PRO A 95 2.90 10.52 -12.54
N ASP A 96 2.67 10.26 -13.83
CA ASP A 96 1.89 11.14 -14.72
C ASP A 96 0.46 10.63 -14.98
N ALA A 97 0.03 9.57 -14.28
CA ALA A 97 -1.30 9.01 -14.49
C ALA A 97 -2.42 9.95 -13.97
N PRO A 98 -3.65 9.86 -14.50
CA PRO A 98 -4.75 10.76 -14.13
C PRO A 98 -5.10 10.78 -12.63
N PHE A 99 -4.77 9.73 -11.87
CA PHE A 99 -5.01 9.65 -10.43
C PHE A 99 -3.93 10.34 -9.58
N ALA A 100 -2.79 10.75 -10.17
CA ALA A 100 -1.61 11.14 -9.41
C ALA A 100 -1.87 12.35 -8.49
N ALA A 101 -2.54 13.39 -8.99
CA ALA A 101 -2.86 14.57 -8.18
C ALA A 101 -3.73 14.19 -6.96
N ALA A 102 -4.84 13.48 -7.19
CA ALA A 102 -5.73 13.04 -6.10
C ALA A 102 -5.02 12.12 -5.10
N ALA A 103 -4.14 11.23 -5.58
CA ALA A 103 -3.35 10.36 -4.71
C ALA A 103 -2.36 11.15 -3.85
N ARG A 104 -1.68 12.17 -4.39
CA ARG A 104 -0.78 13.06 -3.64
C ARG A 104 -1.52 13.86 -2.58
N ASP A 105 -2.71 14.37 -2.91
CA ASP A 105 -3.54 15.13 -1.97
C ASP A 105 -3.98 14.24 -0.81
N ALA A 106 -4.50 13.04 -1.11
CA ALA A 106 -4.98 12.10 -0.09
C ALA A 106 -3.86 11.59 0.84
N ILE A 107 -2.66 11.28 0.33
CA ILE A 107 -1.55 10.90 1.23
C ILE A 107 -1.00 12.10 2.00
N GLY A 108 -1.03 13.30 1.40
CA GLY A 108 -0.58 14.54 2.03
C GLY A 108 -1.48 14.99 3.18
N SER A 109 -2.80 14.83 3.04
CA SER A 109 -3.79 15.13 4.09
C SER A 109 -3.66 14.18 5.29
N SER A 110 -3.38 12.91 5.03
CA SER A 110 -3.21 11.88 6.06
C SER A 110 -1.85 11.93 6.76
N LEU A 111 -0.74 12.01 6.01
CA LEU A 111 0.63 11.84 6.51
C LEU A 111 1.29 13.15 6.99
N THR A 112 0.50 13.98 7.68
CA THR A 112 0.99 15.20 8.33
C THR A 112 1.76 14.90 9.61
N ALA A 113 2.67 15.80 9.99
CA ALA A 113 3.43 15.67 11.24
C ALA A 113 2.54 15.51 12.48
N GLU A 114 1.42 16.25 12.53
CA GLU A 114 0.50 16.21 13.67
C GLU A 114 -0.26 14.88 13.74
N ASN A 115 -0.83 14.42 12.62
CA ASN A 115 -1.53 13.14 12.58
C ASN A 115 -0.60 11.99 12.99
N LEU A 116 0.60 11.95 12.42
CA LEU A 116 1.57 10.87 12.67
C LEU A 116 2.15 10.89 14.08
N LYS A 117 2.29 12.07 14.69
CA LYS A 117 2.61 12.18 16.12
C LYS A 117 1.50 11.59 16.99
N GLN A 118 0.24 11.82 16.64
CA GLN A 118 -0.89 11.24 17.35
C GLN A 118 -0.98 9.71 17.17
N GLU A 119 -0.74 9.19 15.96
CA GLU A 119 -0.62 7.74 15.72
C GLU A 119 0.47 7.12 16.61
N ALA A 120 1.64 7.78 16.68
CA ALA A 120 2.76 7.30 17.49
C ALA A 120 2.43 7.28 18.99
N ALA A 121 1.71 8.30 19.48
CA ALA A 121 1.19 8.32 20.84
C ALA A 121 0.15 7.23 21.06
N TYR A 122 -0.74 7.02 20.08
CA TYR A 122 -1.79 6.01 20.14
C TYR A 122 -1.20 4.60 20.27
N ILE A 123 -0.23 4.21 19.42
CA ILE A 123 0.44 2.91 19.49
C ILE A 123 1.20 2.72 20.81
N ARG A 124 1.75 3.79 21.40
CA ARG A 124 2.45 3.76 22.69
C ARG A 124 1.53 3.69 23.92
N GLY A 125 0.21 3.87 23.73
CA GLY A 125 -0.78 3.85 24.80
C GLY A 125 -0.78 2.58 25.68
N LYS A 126 -1.26 2.73 26.92
CA LYS A 126 -1.41 1.62 27.87
C LYS A 126 -2.36 0.56 27.28
N GLY A 127 -2.00 -0.72 27.42
CA GLY A 127 -2.79 -1.83 26.88
C GLY A 127 -2.65 -2.05 25.37
N ARG A 128 -1.85 -1.24 24.65
CA ARG A 128 -1.70 -1.31 23.18
C ARG A 128 -0.39 -1.96 22.72
N ALA A 129 0.22 -2.78 23.57
CA ALA A 129 1.49 -3.45 23.26
C ALA A 129 1.39 -4.48 22.12
N SER A 130 0.19 -5.02 21.87
CA SER A 130 -0.12 -5.97 20.80
C SER A 130 -0.82 -5.33 19.59
N PHE A 131 -1.08 -4.01 19.63
CA PHE A 131 -1.81 -3.32 18.57
C PHE A 131 -1.17 -3.57 17.20
N GLU A 132 -1.96 -4.12 16.28
CA GLU A 132 -1.58 -4.39 14.89
C GLU A 132 -0.34 -5.29 14.69
N ARG A 133 0.09 -6.01 15.75
CA ARG A 133 1.22 -6.93 15.65
C ARG A 133 0.79 -8.28 15.02
N PRO A 134 1.59 -8.84 14.11
CA PRO A 134 2.67 -8.19 13.34
C PRO A 134 2.15 -7.48 12.08
N TYR A 135 0.95 -7.82 11.62
CA TYR A 135 0.50 -7.56 10.26
C TYR A 135 0.36 -6.08 9.91
N GLY A 136 -0.37 -5.30 10.69
CA GLY A 136 -0.52 -3.88 10.41
C GLY A 136 0.80 -3.11 10.56
N LEU A 137 1.62 -3.48 11.55
CA LEU A 137 2.96 -2.86 11.68
C LEU A 137 3.87 -3.20 10.49
N ALA A 138 3.77 -4.40 9.91
CA ALA A 138 4.51 -4.74 8.69
C ALA A 138 4.10 -3.85 7.50
N TRP A 139 2.81 -3.56 7.33
CA TRP A 139 2.35 -2.63 6.31
C TRP A 139 2.86 -1.20 6.52
N LEU A 140 2.92 -0.74 7.77
CA LEU A 140 3.49 0.57 8.10
C LEU A 140 4.98 0.64 7.74
N LEU A 141 5.74 -0.41 8.05
CA LEU A 141 7.15 -0.48 7.67
C LEU A 141 7.33 -0.57 6.15
N GLN A 142 6.42 -1.26 5.45
CA GLN A 142 6.40 -1.31 3.99
C GLN A 142 6.09 0.07 3.37
N LEU A 143 5.17 0.84 3.96
CA LEU A 143 4.93 2.24 3.59
C LEU A 143 6.20 3.09 3.74
N CYS A 144 6.89 2.97 4.88
CA CYS A 144 8.15 3.69 5.11
C CYS A 144 9.23 3.28 4.08
N ALA A 145 9.34 1.99 3.75
CA ALA A 145 10.26 1.49 2.74
C ALA A 145 9.92 2.02 1.33
N GLU A 146 8.64 2.09 0.98
CA GLU A 146 8.21 2.62 -0.32
C GLU A 146 8.49 4.12 -0.45
N LEU A 147 8.24 4.90 0.60
CA LEU A 147 8.58 6.34 0.65
C LEU A 147 10.08 6.58 0.53
N ARG A 148 10.92 5.77 1.19
CA ARG A 148 12.39 5.84 1.03
C ARG A 148 12.83 5.58 -0.41
N GLY A 149 12.13 4.72 -1.15
CA GLY A 149 12.43 4.39 -2.53
C GLY A 149 11.89 5.40 -3.56
N TRP A 150 11.11 6.38 -3.13
CA TRP A 150 10.50 7.39 -4.00
C TRP A 150 11.29 8.70 -3.93
N ASP A 151 12.08 8.99 -4.98
CA ASP A 151 12.84 10.23 -5.09
C ASP A 151 11.92 11.42 -5.41
N ASP A 152 11.25 11.91 -4.38
CA ASP A 152 10.28 12.99 -4.44
C ASP A 152 10.35 13.87 -3.19
N ALA A 153 10.11 15.17 -3.34
CA ALA A 153 10.14 16.11 -2.21
C ALA A 153 9.05 15.80 -1.17
N GLN A 154 7.85 15.47 -1.64
CA GLN A 154 6.72 15.10 -0.77
C GLN A 154 7.04 13.81 -0.01
N ALA A 155 7.65 12.83 -0.68
CA ALA A 155 8.04 11.57 -0.06
C ALA A 155 9.03 11.77 1.11
N ARG A 156 10.04 12.63 0.91
CA ARG A 156 11.02 12.96 1.95
C ARG A 156 10.39 13.65 3.16
N GLU A 157 9.45 14.57 2.92
CA GLU A 157 8.70 15.23 3.99
C GLU A 157 7.84 14.23 4.78
N MET A 158 7.04 13.42 4.09
CA MET A 158 6.19 12.41 4.74
C MET A 158 7.01 11.37 5.50
N LEU A 159 8.18 10.97 4.98
CA LEU A 159 9.09 10.06 5.67
C LEU A 159 9.65 10.69 6.96
N ALA A 160 10.00 11.97 6.95
CA ALA A 160 10.41 12.68 8.15
C ALA A 160 9.28 12.74 9.19
N ASN A 161 8.05 12.99 8.75
CA ASN A 161 6.87 13.00 9.61
C ASN A 161 6.55 11.61 10.19
N LEU A 162 6.80 10.54 9.43
CA LEU A 162 6.55 9.14 9.83
C LEU A 162 7.51 8.63 10.89
N LYS A 163 8.69 9.23 11.04
CA LYS A 163 9.76 8.73 11.90
C LYS A 163 9.31 8.38 13.34
N PRO A 164 8.54 9.21 14.06
CA PRO A 164 8.12 8.89 15.43
C PRO A 164 7.21 7.65 15.52
N LEU A 165 6.41 7.41 14.47
CA LEU A 165 5.49 6.28 14.35
C LEU A 165 6.24 5.01 13.93
N GLU A 166 7.17 5.13 12.98
CA GLU A 166 8.05 4.03 12.59
C GLU A 166 8.86 3.52 13.79
N ASP A 167 9.43 4.42 14.59
CA ASP A 167 10.14 4.05 15.82
C ASP A 167 9.23 3.32 16.80
N ALA A 168 7.99 3.77 16.95
CA ALA A 168 7.00 3.08 17.79
C ALA A 168 6.73 1.65 17.29
N ALA A 169 6.61 1.46 15.97
CA ALA A 169 6.38 0.16 15.38
C ALA A 169 7.57 -0.79 15.59
N VAL A 170 8.80 -0.31 15.39
CA VAL A 170 10.03 -1.06 15.63
C VAL A 170 10.14 -1.47 17.09
N ASP A 171 9.87 -0.55 18.03
CA ASP A 171 9.85 -0.84 19.47
C ASP A 171 8.83 -1.95 19.79
N ARG A 172 7.61 -1.86 19.24
CA ARG A 172 6.54 -2.83 19.48
C ARG A 172 6.87 -4.22 18.93
N LEU A 173 7.53 -4.31 17.78
CA LEU A 173 7.96 -5.58 17.22
C LEU A 173 9.13 -6.19 18.00
N SER A 174 10.09 -5.37 18.43
CA SER A 174 11.32 -5.80 19.11
C SER A 174 11.08 -6.21 20.57
N ALA A 175 10.12 -5.58 21.26
CA ALA A 175 9.84 -5.85 22.67
C ALA A 175 9.40 -7.29 22.98
N GLY A 176 8.96 -8.07 21.98
CA GLY A 176 8.63 -9.49 22.13
C GLY A 176 9.78 -10.47 21.87
N PHE A 177 10.92 -10.00 21.34
CA PHE A 177 12.07 -10.86 21.04
C PHE A 177 13.15 -10.86 22.14
N VAL A 178 13.12 -9.89 23.05
CA VAL A 178 14.23 -9.62 24.00
C VAL A 178 13.88 -9.97 25.46
N ARG A 179 12.73 -10.61 25.73
CA ARG A 179 12.31 -10.89 27.12
C ARG A 179 12.37 -12.35 27.58
N ASP A 180 12.93 -13.26 26.77
CA ASP A 180 13.14 -14.66 27.14
C ASP A 180 14.56 -15.17 26.75
N ASN A 181 15.62 -14.48 27.20
CA ASN A 181 16.99 -15.02 27.27
C ASN A 181 17.71 -14.46 28.51
#